data_AF-A0A7J3AC97-F1
#
_entry.id   AF-A0A7J3AC97-F1
#
_cell.length_a   1.000
_cell.length_b   1.000
_cell.length_c   1.000
_cell.angle_alpha   90.00
_cell.angle_beta   90.00
_cell.angle_gamma   90.00
#
_symmetry.space_group_name_H-M   'P 1'
#
loop_
_entity.id
_entity.type
_entity.pdbx_description
1 polymer ?
#
loop_
_entity_poly.entity_id
_entity_poly.type
_entity_poly.pdbx_seq_one_letter_code
_entity_poly.pdbx_strand_id
1 'polypeptide(L)' 'MPSKLIALAPQKKRPVTDYLQGQGRFRHLFAPKNKSLLEEFQRVTDERWQRLLAKCGITAKT' A
#
# COMPACT_ATOMS: atom_id res chain seq x y z
N MET A 1 -12.92 12.31 -10.74
CA MET A 1 -12.44 11.95 -9.39
C MET A 1 -11.05 11.34 -9.47
N PRO A 2 -10.00 12.02 -8.98
CA PRO A 2 -8.61 11.53 -9.03
C PRO A 2 -8.45 10.12 -8.45
N SER A 3 -9.22 9.81 -7.41
CA SER A 3 -9.22 8.52 -6.71
C SER A 3 -9.65 7.35 -7.59
N LYS A 4 -10.55 7.56 -8.56
CA LYS A 4 -11.01 6.51 -9.49
C LYS A 4 -9.92 6.11 -10.48
N LEU A 5 -9.09 7.05 -10.93
CA LEU A 5 -7.96 6.78 -11.83
C LEU A 5 -6.88 5.94 -11.15
N ILE A 6 -6.64 6.19 -9.86
CA ILE A 6 -5.71 5.39 -9.05
C ILE A 6 -6.25 3.96 -8.90
N ALA A 7 -7.54 3.83 -8.60
CA ALA A 7 -8.21 2.55 -8.40
C ALA A 7 -8.25 1.67 -9.68
N LEU A 8 -8.29 2.29 -10.86
CA LEU A 8 -8.25 1.63 -12.17
C LEU A 8 -6.84 1.22 -12.63
N ALA A 9 -5.80 1.54 -11.87
CA ALA A 9 -4.42 1.23 -12.21
C ALA A 9 -3.77 0.25 -11.20
N PRO A 10 -4.25 -1.00 -11.09
CA PRO A 10 -3.71 -1.99 -10.13
C PRO A 10 -2.22 -2.27 -10.35
N GLN A 11 -1.71 -2.12 -11.57
CA GLN A 11 -0.29 -2.24 -11.91
C GLN A 11 0.61 -1.21 -11.22
N LYS A 12 0.04 -0.12 -10.70
CA LYS A 12 0.78 0.90 -9.94
C LYS A 12 0.92 0.55 -8.46
N LYS A 13 0.18 -0.45 -7.96
CA LYS A 13 0.29 -0.91 -6.58
C LYS A 13 1.58 -1.70 -6.42
N ARG A 14 2.48 -1.19 -5.58
CA ARG A 14 3.74 -1.85 -5.19
C ARG A 14 3.73 -2.14 -3.70
N PRO A 15 4.52 -3.12 -3.22
CA PRO A 15 4.77 -3.31 -1.80
C PRO A 15 5.20 -2.01 -1.14
N VAL A 16 4.75 -1.81 0.11
CA VAL A 16 5.11 -0.62 0.90
C VAL A 16 6.63 -0.58 1.11
N THR A 17 7.25 -1.74 1.31
CA THR A 17 8.71 -1.87 1.46
C THR A 17 9.48 -1.29 0.28
N ASP A 18 9.06 -1.59 -0.95
CA ASP A 18 9.74 -1.13 -2.17
C ASP A 18 9.67 0.40 -2.30
N TYR A 19 8.55 0.99 -1.88
CA TYR A 19 8.36 2.43 -1.87
C TYR A 19 9.17 3.12 -0.75
N LEU A 20 9.27 2.50 0.43
CA LEU A 20 9.98 3.06 1.57
C LEU A 20 11.50 2.90 1.45
N GLN A 21 11.99 1.84 0.81
CA GLN A 21 13.42 1.52 0.72
C GLN A 21 14.23 2.60 -0.01
N GLY A 22 13.64 3.22 -1.04
CA GLY A 22 14.29 4.33 -1.76
C GLY A 22 14.36 5.65 -0.98
N GLN A 23 13.71 5.74 0.18
CA GLN A 23 13.60 6.97 0.96
C GLN A 23 14.44 6.89 2.23
N GLY A 24 15.54 7.66 2.28
CA GLY A 24 16.47 7.66 3.42
C GLY A 24 15.83 7.91 4.78
N ARG A 25 14.77 8.74 4.84
CA ARG A 25 14.01 9.03 6.07
C ARG A 25 13.39 7.79 6.72
N PHE A 26 13.13 6.73 5.96
CA PHE A 26 12.50 5.50 6.45
C PHE A 26 13.50 4.38 6.72
N ARG A 27 14.80 4.61 6.55
CA ARG A 27 15.84 3.59 6.79
C ARG A 27 15.77 2.95 8.18
N HIS A 28 15.39 3.71 9.20
CA HIS A 28 15.25 3.22 10.57
C HIS A 28 14.13 2.17 10.73
N LEU A 29 13.11 2.19 9.86
CA LEU A 29 12.02 1.20 9.87
C LEU A 29 12.47 -0.18 9.39
N PHE A 30 13.57 -0.26 8.64
CA PHE A 30 14.15 -1.53 8.16
C PHE A 30 15.07 -2.21 9.18
N ALA A 31 15.20 -1.66 10.40
CA ALA A 31 15.90 -2.33 11.47
C ALA A 31 15.15 -3.63 11.87
N PRO A 32 15.84 -4.71 12.28
CA PRO A 32 15.21 -6.00 12.60
C PRO A 32 14.11 -5.93 13.67
N LYS A 33 14.26 -5.02 14.64
CA LYS A 33 13.27 -4.74 15.69
C LYS A 33 11.94 -4.17 15.18
N ASN A 34 11.93 -3.62 13.97
CA ASN A 34 10.80 -2.92 13.36
C ASN A 34 10.12 -3.73 12.25
N LYS A 35 10.49 -5.01 12.06
CA LYS A 35 9.89 -5.88 11.02
C LYS A 35 8.37 -5.95 11.14
N SER A 36 7.84 -6.08 12.36
CA SER A 36 6.39 -6.09 12.61
C SER A 36 5.69 -4.80 12.18
N LEU A 37 6.36 -3.65 12.28
CA LEU A 37 5.81 -2.37 11.83
C LEU A 37 5.69 -2.32 10.30
N LEU A 38 6.67 -2.87 9.57
CA LEU A 38 6.60 -2.97 8.11
C LEU A 38 5.44 -3.86 7.65
N GLU A 39 5.24 -4.99 8.33
CA GLU A 39 4.09 -5.88 8.09
C GLU A 39 2.76 -5.18 8.37
N GLU A 40 2.66 -4.44 9.48
CA GLU A 40 1.47 -3.67 9.81
C GLU A 40 1.19 -2.56 8.78
N PHE A 41 2.21 -1.85 8.32
CA PHE A 41 2.05 -0.84 7.26
C PHE A 41 1.55 -1.45 5.96
N GLN A 42 2.05 -2.63 5.59
CA GLN A 42 1.56 -3.36 4.43
C GLN A 42 0.08 -3.71 4.59
N ARG A 43 -0.30 -4.33 5.72
CA ARG A 43 -1.70 -4.68 6.05
C ARG A 43 -2.64 -3.48 5.98
N VAL A 44 -2.31 -2.39 6.67
CA VAL A 44 -3.15 -1.19 6.70
C VAL A 44 -3.28 -0.55 5.33
N THR A 45 -2.20 -0.55 4.54
CA THR A 45 -2.23 -0.04 3.16
C THR A 45 -3.13 -0.89 2.28
N ASP A 46 -3.07 -2.22 2.43
CA ASP A 46 -3.91 -3.16 1.69
C ASP A 46 -5.39 -3.02 2.06
N GLU A 47 -5.72 -2.89 3.34
CA GLU A 47 -7.08 -2.63 3.80
C GLU A 47 -7.64 -1.32 3.23
N ARG A 48 -6.86 -0.24 3.30
CA ARG A 48 -7.26 1.07 2.76
C ARG A 48 -7.43 1.01 1.25
N TRP A 49 -6.60 0.23 0.56
CA TRP A 49 -6.73 -0.01 -0.87
C TRP A 49 -8.03 -0.72 -1.23
N GLN A 50 -8.39 -1.78 -0.50
CA GLN A 50 -9.67 -2.48 -0.72
C GLN A 50 -10.86 -1.55 -0.46
N ARG A 51 -10.81 -0.71 0.58
CA ARG A 51 -11.85 0.32 0.83
C ARG A 51 -11.95 1.32 -0.31
N LEU A 52 -10.83 1.74 -0.91
CA LEU A 52 -10.82 2.64 -2.06
C LEU A 52 -11.48 1.97 -3.28
N LEU A 53 -11.14 0.72 -3.57
CA LEU A 53 -11.72 -0.05 -4.68
C LEU A 53 -13.24 -0.21 -4.52
N ALA A 54 -13.70 -0.59 -3.33
CA ALA A 54 -15.12 -0.70 -3.00
C ALA A 54 -15.86 0.62 -3.21
N LYS A 55 -15.30 1.74 -2.73
CA LYS A 55 -15.86 3.09 -2.95
C LYS A 55 -15.89 3.50 -4.44
N CYS A 56 -15.01 2.93 -5.26
CA CYS A 56 -15.00 3.16 -6.71
C CYS A 56 -15.90 2.20 -7.49
N GLY A 57 -16.57 1.24 -6.82
CA GLY A 57 -17.37 0.19 -7.47
C GLY A 57 -16.52 -0.84 -8.23
N ILE A 58 -15.22 -0.94 -7.91
CA ILE A 58 -14.31 -1.89 -8.53
C ILE A 58 -14.26 -3.12 -7.62
N THR A 59 -15.16 -4.08 -7.85
CA THR A 59 -15.06 -5.39 -7.20
C THR A 59 -13.88 -6.13 -7.81
N ALA A 60 -12.84 -6.40 -7.03
CA ALA A 60 -11.80 -7.34 -7.42
C ALA A 60 -12.50 -8.66 -7.77
N LYS A 61 -12.49 -9.04 -9.05
CA LYS A 61 -13.02 -10.33 -9.50
C LYS A 61 -12.24 -11.41 -8.75
N THR A 62 -13.00 -12.27 -8.08
CA THR A 62 -12.56 -13.54 -7.49
C THR A 62 -11.84 -14.40 -8.52
#